data_AF-A0A7Z9WMQ5-F1
#
_entry.id   AF-A0A7Z9WMQ5-F1
#
_cell.length_a   1.000
_cell.length_b   1.000
_cell.length_c   1.000
_cell.angle_alpha   90.00
_cell.angle_beta   90.00
_cell.angle_gamma   90.00
#
_symmetry.space_group_name_H-M   'P 1'
#
loop_
_entity.id
_entity.type
_entity.pdbx_description
1 polymer ?
#
loop_
_entity_poly.entity_id
_entity_poly.type
_entity_poly.pdbx_seq_one_letter_code
_entity_poly.pdbx_strand_id
1 'polypeptide(L)'
;MYEAYVKGGDAYFETGSYELACEQYRQALQLRGYGGDETGAVVKVYVRDGDAYFEAANYRLAAEQYRRALQVLKGEEIVHFVQPGEYLVLIASRYNTTVEAIVAANDIPNPSLILAGQRLVIPVTPEGAGE
;
A
#
# COMPACT_ATOMS: atom_id res chain seq x y z
N MET A 1 12.34 17.89 -0.37
CA MET A 1 11.70 18.03 -1.70
C MET A 1 10.27 17.48 -1.69
N TYR A 2 10.05 16.22 -1.29
CA TYR A 2 8.70 15.64 -1.10
C TYR A 2 7.72 16.55 -0.33
N GLU A 3 8.08 16.99 0.88
CA GLU A 3 7.17 17.81 1.70
C GLU A 3 6.85 19.16 1.07
N ALA A 4 7.75 19.72 0.25
CA ALA A 4 7.51 20.98 -0.43
C ALA A 4 6.41 20.81 -1.49
N TYR A 5 6.45 19.71 -2.25
CA TYR A 5 5.40 19.37 -3.20
C TYR A 5 4.06 19.09 -2.49
N VAL A 6 4.06 18.36 -1.38
CA VAL A 6 2.83 18.13 -0.62
C VAL A 6 2.23 19.44 -0.10
N LYS A 7 3.05 20.31 0.52
CA LYS A 7 2.59 21.61 1.02
C LYS A 7 2.14 22.56 -0.10
N GLY A 8 2.84 22.54 -1.24
CA GLY A 8 2.43 23.30 -2.43
C GLY A 8 1.08 22.81 -2.97
N GLY A 9 0.89 21.49 -3.02
CA GLY A 9 -0.39 20.88 -3.39
C GLY A 9 -1.51 21.28 -2.45
N ASP A 10 -1.28 21.20 -1.13
CA ASP A 10 -2.26 21.62 -0.11
C ASP A 10 -2.63 23.10 -0.27
N ALA A 11 -1.66 23.99 -0.53
CA ALA A 11 -1.94 25.41 -0.78
C ALA A 11 -2.78 25.64 -2.05
N TYR A 12 -2.51 24.90 -3.13
CA TYR A 12 -3.33 24.97 -4.34
C TYR A 12 -4.74 24.41 -4.12
N PHE A 13 -4.88 23.36 -3.31
CA PHE A 13 -6.17 22.79 -2.94
C PHE A 13 -7.04 23.81 -2.18
N GLU A 14 -6.48 24.45 -1.16
CA GLU A 14 -7.17 25.48 -0.36
C GLU A 14 -7.58 26.72 -1.19
N THR A 15 -6.87 26.99 -2.29
CA THR A 15 -7.18 28.11 -3.19
C THR A 15 -8.09 27.69 -4.37
N GLY A 16 -8.61 26.46 -4.37
CA GLY A 16 -9.48 25.94 -5.43
C GLY A 16 -8.78 25.59 -6.73
N SER A 17 -7.44 25.61 -6.75
CA SER A 17 -6.60 25.30 -7.92
C SER A 17 -6.31 23.80 -7.98
N TYR A 18 -7.37 22.99 -8.06
CA TYR A 18 -7.29 21.53 -7.87
C TYR A 18 -6.39 20.81 -8.88
N GLU A 19 -6.34 21.27 -10.14
CA GLU A 19 -5.47 20.67 -11.17
C GLU A 19 -3.98 20.84 -10.82
N LEU A 20 -3.59 22.03 -10.35
CA LEU A 20 -2.23 22.31 -9.87
C LEU A 20 -1.93 21.54 -8.58
N ALA A 21 -2.92 21.36 -7.70
CA ALA A 21 -2.77 20.53 -6.52
C ALA A 21 -2.42 19.08 -6.91
N CYS A 22 -3.16 18.49 -7.85
CA CYS A 22 -2.90 17.15 -8.39
C CYS A 22 -1.50 17.04 -9.04
N GLU A 23 -1.03 18.06 -9.77
CA GLU A 23 0.33 18.09 -10.31
C GLU A 23 1.39 17.99 -9.21
N GLN A 24 1.24 18.80 -8.16
CA GLN A 24 2.16 18.80 -7.02
C GLN A 24 2.14 17.46 -6.27
N TYR A 25 0.96 16.87 -6.03
CA TYR A 25 0.85 15.57 -5.38
C TYR A 25 1.49 14.45 -6.22
N ARG A 26 1.31 14.46 -7.54
CA ARG A 26 1.98 13.50 -8.44
C ARG A 26 3.51 13.65 -8.42
N GLN A 27 4.02 14.88 -8.37
CA GLN A 27 5.45 15.15 -8.21
C GLN A 27 5.96 14.65 -6.86
N ALA A 28 5.20 14.80 -5.77
CA ALA A 28 5.55 14.24 -4.47
C ALA A 28 5.64 12.70 -4.54
N LEU A 29 4.68 12.04 -5.17
CA LEU A 29 4.65 10.58 -5.33
C LEU A 29 5.81 10.04 -6.18
N GLN A 30 6.29 10.80 -7.17
CA GLN A 30 7.47 10.43 -7.97
C GLN A 30 8.78 10.45 -7.18
N LEU A 31 8.83 11.19 -6.07
CA LEU A 31 10.05 11.38 -5.27
C LEU A 31 10.22 10.35 -4.15
N ARG A 32 9.22 9.52 -3.87
CA ARG A 32 9.33 8.40 -2.93
C ARG A 32 9.22 7.06 -3.66
N GLY A 33 10.05 6.11 -3.24
CA GLY A 33 9.85 4.71 -3.58
C GLY A 33 8.74 4.10 -2.72
N TYR A 34 8.21 2.95 -3.15
CA TYR A 34 7.33 2.15 -2.30
C TYR A 34 8.18 1.33 -1.33
N GLY A 35 8.19 1.68 -0.04
CA GLY A 35 8.82 0.86 1.01
C GLY A 35 8.92 1.52 2.40
N GLY A 36 8.69 0.76 3.48
CA GLY A 36 8.95 1.11 4.88
C GLY A 36 7.95 2.08 5.54
N ASP A 37 8.43 2.84 6.54
CA ASP A 37 7.75 3.95 7.28
C ASP A 37 7.08 5.01 6.38
N GLU A 38 7.40 4.96 5.10
CA GLU A 38 6.93 5.86 4.06
C GLU A 38 5.54 5.54 3.53
N THR A 39 5.04 4.32 3.78
CA THR A 39 3.73 3.85 3.34
C THR A 39 2.61 4.78 3.80
N GLY A 40 2.64 5.19 5.07
CA GLY A 40 1.64 6.13 5.61
C GLY A 40 1.69 7.52 4.96
N ALA A 41 2.85 7.97 4.50
CA ALA A 41 3.00 9.24 3.80
C ALA A 41 2.46 9.16 2.36
N VAL A 42 2.78 8.08 1.63
CA VAL A 42 2.30 7.83 0.26
C VAL A 42 0.78 7.70 0.22
N VAL A 43 0.19 6.96 1.16
CA VAL A 43 -1.27 6.82 1.28
C VAL A 43 -1.95 8.16 1.47
N LYS A 44 -1.43 9.01 2.37
CA LYS A 44 -1.98 10.36 2.60
C LYS A 44 -1.95 11.21 1.33
N VAL A 45 -0.92 11.09 0.49
CA VAL A 45 -0.84 11.85 -0.75
C VAL A 45 -1.81 11.32 -1.80
N TYR A 46 -2.00 10.00 -1.91
CA TYR A 46 -3.05 9.45 -2.78
C TYR A 46 -4.45 9.88 -2.35
N VAL A 47 -4.71 9.96 -1.04
CA VAL A 47 -5.99 10.47 -0.54
C VAL A 47 -6.17 11.95 -0.91
N ARG A 48 -5.16 12.79 -0.65
CA ARG A 48 -5.20 14.22 -1.02
C ARG A 48 -5.39 14.45 -2.52
N ASP A 49 -4.73 13.66 -3.37
CA ASP A 49 -4.91 13.72 -4.82
C ASP A 49 -6.33 13.28 -5.22
N GLY A 50 -6.87 12.26 -4.55
CA GLY A 50 -8.25 11.84 -4.70
C GLY A 50 -9.26 12.94 -4.34
N ASP A 51 -9.03 13.64 -3.22
CA ASP A 51 -9.86 14.75 -2.76
C ASP A 51 -9.81 15.91 -3.75
N ALA A 52 -8.62 16.26 -4.26
CA ALA A 52 -8.46 17.27 -5.30
C ALA A 52 -9.24 16.92 -6.59
N TYR A 53 -9.20 15.66 -7.03
CA TYR A 53 -10.03 15.22 -8.15
C TYR A 53 -11.53 15.24 -7.83
N PHE A 54 -11.92 14.95 -6.60
CA PHE A 54 -13.33 14.97 -6.19
C PHE A 54 -13.89 16.40 -6.25
N GLU A 55 -13.16 17.37 -5.70
CA GLU A 55 -13.53 18.80 -5.74
C GLU A 55 -13.53 19.35 -7.18
N ALA A 56 -12.66 18.82 -8.05
CA ALA A 56 -12.67 19.12 -9.49
C ALA A 56 -13.80 18.41 -10.28
N ALA A 57 -14.77 17.77 -9.60
CA ALA A 57 -15.84 16.96 -10.18
C ALA A 57 -15.37 15.77 -11.06
N ASN A 58 -14.10 15.38 -10.92
CA ASN A 58 -13.47 14.27 -11.64
C ASN A 58 -13.58 12.96 -10.85
N TYR A 59 -14.82 12.58 -10.52
CA TYR A 59 -15.12 11.47 -9.59
C TYR A 59 -14.48 10.12 -9.98
N ARG A 60 -14.35 9.85 -11.28
CA ARG A 60 -13.71 8.63 -11.77
C ARG A 60 -12.23 8.56 -11.38
N LEU A 61 -11.51 9.67 -11.51
CA LEU A 61 -10.10 9.76 -11.15
C LEU A 61 -9.93 9.79 -9.63
N ALA A 62 -10.82 10.46 -8.91
CA ALA A 62 -10.84 10.43 -7.45
C ALA A 62 -10.93 8.99 -6.92
N ALA A 63 -11.90 8.21 -7.43
CA ALA A 63 -12.06 6.80 -7.06
C ALA A 63 -10.81 5.96 -7.38
N GLU A 64 -10.11 6.27 -8.49
CA GLU A 64 -8.86 5.60 -8.83
C GLU A 64 -7.75 5.89 -7.82
N GLN A 65 -7.59 7.15 -7.38
CA GLN A 65 -6.57 7.52 -6.39
C GLN A 65 -6.87 6.92 -5.01
N TYR A 66 -8.14 6.93 -4.57
CA TYR A 66 -8.51 6.23 -3.34
C TYR A 66 -8.25 4.73 -3.42
N ARG A 67 -8.51 4.11 -4.58
CA ARG A 67 -8.18 2.69 -4.79
C ARG A 67 -6.67 2.44 -4.70
N ARG A 68 -5.85 3.35 -5.23
CA ARG A 68 -4.38 3.29 -5.10
C ARG A 68 -3.94 3.45 -3.66
N ALA A 69 -4.51 4.39 -2.90
CA ALA A 69 -4.26 4.54 -1.47
C ALA A 69 -4.55 3.23 -0.71
N LEU A 70 -5.69 2.60 -1.00
CA LEU A 70 -6.07 1.32 -0.41
C LEU A 70 -5.16 0.17 -0.85
N GLN A 71 -4.69 0.17 -2.10
CA GLN A 71 -3.75 -0.83 -2.60
C GLN A 71 -2.38 -0.72 -1.91
N VAL A 72 -1.91 0.50 -1.67
CA VAL A 72 -0.68 0.77 -0.91
C VAL A 72 -0.85 0.36 0.55
N LEU A 73 -2.00 0.67 1.17
CA LEU A 73 -2.33 0.23 2.54
C LEU A 73 -2.41 -1.30 2.66
N LYS A 74 -2.94 -1.98 1.65
CA LYS A 74 -3.07 -3.43 1.63
C LYS A 74 -1.75 -4.15 1.31
N GLY A 75 -0.65 -3.41 1.07
CA GLY A 75 0.72 -3.94 0.96
C GLY A 75 0.78 -5.22 0.11
N GLU A 76 0.70 -5.07 -1.22
CA GLU A 76 0.78 -6.16 -2.21
C GLU A 76 0.53 -7.58 -1.66
N GLU A 77 -0.71 -7.92 -1.32
CA GLU A 77 -1.03 -9.30 -0.94
C GLU A 77 -0.67 -10.27 -2.07
N ILE A 78 0.44 -11.00 -1.92
CA ILE A 78 0.84 -12.02 -2.88
C ILE A 78 0.01 -13.27 -2.60
N VAL A 79 -0.70 -13.78 -3.60
CA VAL A 79 -1.38 -15.07 -3.46
C VAL A 79 -0.39 -16.19 -3.80
N HIS A 80 -0.10 -17.03 -2.82
CA HIS A 80 0.75 -18.20 -2.97
C HIS A 80 -0.07 -19.49 -2.78
N PHE A 81 0.04 -20.43 -3.70
CA PHE A 81 -0.52 -21.77 -3.55
C PHE A 81 0.56 -22.71 -3.03
N VAL A 82 0.38 -23.24 -1.83
CA VAL A 82 1.34 -24.10 -1.15
C VAL A 82 1.70 -25.28 -2.03
N GLN A 83 2.98 -25.48 -2.31
CA GLN A 83 3.47 -26.64 -3.04
C GLN A 83 3.71 -27.83 -2.10
N PRO A 84 3.66 -29.08 -2.61
CA PRO A 84 4.01 -30.25 -1.81
C PRO A 84 5.39 -30.10 -1.16
N GLY A 85 5.45 -30.23 0.17
CA GLY A 85 6.68 -30.13 0.96
C GLY A 85 7.04 -28.72 1.46
N GLU A 86 6.26 -27.69 1.13
CA GLU A 86 6.45 -26.35 1.71
C GLU A 86 5.84 -26.25 3.12
N TYR A 87 6.42 -25.38 3.93
CA TYR A 87 5.96 -25.02 5.28
C TYR A 87 6.11 -23.51 5.48
N LEU A 88 5.35 -22.93 6.41
CA LEU A 88 5.20 -21.48 6.53
C LEU A 88 6.52 -20.71 6.67
N VAL A 89 7.52 -21.27 7.39
CA VAL A 89 8.84 -20.63 7.54
C VAL A 89 9.54 -20.45 6.19
N LEU A 90 9.49 -21.45 5.31
CA LEU A 90 10.11 -21.38 3.98
C LEU A 90 9.39 -20.34 3.10
N ILE A 91 8.06 -20.30 3.16
CA ILE A 91 7.23 -19.35 2.42
C ILE A 91 7.50 -17.93 2.94
N ALA A 92 7.50 -17.72 4.25
CA ALA A 92 7.79 -16.45 4.89
C ALA A 92 9.17 -15.91 4.45
N SER A 93 10.19 -16.75 4.49
CA SER A 93 11.54 -16.40 4.04
C SER A 93 11.59 -16.05 2.55
N ARG A 94 10.89 -16.79 1.68
CA ARG A 94 10.82 -16.53 0.24
C ARG A 94 10.26 -15.15 -0.07
N TYR A 95 9.25 -14.73 0.69
CA TYR A 95 8.52 -13.48 0.46
C TYR A 95 8.96 -12.34 1.38
N ASN A 96 10.06 -12.51 2.12
CA ASN A 96 10.56 -11.52 3.06
C ASN A 96 9.48 -11.01 4.05
N THR A 97 8.76 -11.96 4.66
CA THR A 97 7.72 -11.70 5.66
C THR A 97 7.89 -12.65 6.86
N THR A 98 6.98 -12.59 7.82
CA THR A 98 7.01 -13.47 9.01
C THR A 98 5.91 -14.53 8.96
N VAL A 99 6.11 -15.63 9.70
CA VAL A 99 5.09 -16.67 9.84
C VAL A 99 3.85 -16.11 10.51
N GLU A 100 4.04 -15.26 11.52
CA GLU A 100 2.98 -14.60 12.28
C GLU A 100 2.12 -13.72 11.37
N ALA A 101 2.74 -12.96 10.45
CA ALA A 101 2.01 -12.14 9.49
C ALA A 101 1.19 -12.99 8.52
N ILE A 102 1.75 -14.10 8.01
CA ILE A 102 1.01 -15.05 7.15
C ILE A 102 -0.15 -15.71 7.92
N VAL A 103 0.06 -16.12 9.17
CA VAL A 103 -0.98 -16.74 10.00
C VAL A 103 -2.11 -15.76 10.27
N ALA A 104 -1.80 -14.51 10.63
CA ALA A 104 -2.78 -13.47 10.86
C ALA A 104 -3.56 -13.11 9.58
N ALA A 105 -2.90 -13.07 8.42
CA ALA A 105 -3.54 -12.76 7.15
C ALA A 105 -4.47 -13.87 6.61
N ASN A 106 -4.36 -15.10 7.13
CA ASN A 106 -5.11 -16.27 6.62
C ASN A 106 -5.92 -17.01 7.70
N ASP A 107 -6.01 -16.46 8.92
CA ASP A 107 -6.70 -17.07 10.06
C ASP A 107 -6.31 -18.55 10.29
N ILE A 108 -5.01 -18.87 10.19
CA ILE A 108 -4.53 -20.25 10.27
C ILE A 108 -4.56 -20.73 11.74
N PRO A 109 -5.39 -21.73 12.10
CA PRO A 109 -5.53 -22.17 13.50
C PRO A 109 -4.33 -22.98 14.00
N ASN A 110 -3.61 -23.65 13.09
CA ASN A 110 -2.41 -24.41 13.41
C ASN A 110 -1.31 -24.11 12.37
N PRO A 111 -0.32 -23.26 12.70
CA PRO A 111 0.76 -22.88 11.79
C PRO A 111 1.62 -24.04 11.29
N SER A 112 1.64 -25.17 12.02
CA SER A 112 2.38 -26.37 11.63
C SER A 112 1.61 -27.26 10.64
N LEU A 113 0.35 -26.93 10.33
CA LEU A 113 -0.51 -27.73 9.46
C LEU A 113 -1.06 -26.89 8.30
N ILE A 114 -0.29 -26.80 7.23
CA ILE A 114 -0.73 -26.28 5.93
C ILE A 114 -0.78 -27.43 4.90
N LEU A 115 -1.68 -27.33 3.92
CA LEU A 115 -1.90 -28.37 2.92
C LEU A 115 -1.41 -27.93 1.53
N ALA A 116 -0.87 -28.87 0.75
CA ALA A 116 -0.55 -28.60 -0.64
C ALA A 116 -1.81 -28.18 -1.41
N GLY A 117 -1.68 -27.16 -2.26
CA GLY A 117 -2.78 -26.51 -2.97
C GLY A 117 -3.56 -25.48 -2.14
N GLN A 118 -3.26 -25.31 -0.84
CA GLN A 118 -3.88 -24.28 -0.02
C GLN A 118 -3.49 -22.90 -0.55
N ARG A 119 -4.50 -22.04 -0.74
CA ARG A 119 -4.31 -20.63 -1.08
C ARG A 119 -3.93 -19.85 0.18
N LEU A 120 -2.76 -19.21 0.16
CA LEU A 120 -2.29 -18.30 1.19
C LEU A 120 -2.17 -16.88 0.64
N VAL A 121 -2.64 -15.92 1.42
CA VAL A 121 -2.37 -14.49 1.27
C VAL A 121 -1.07 -14.20 2.00
N ILE A 122 -0.05 -13.77 1.26
CA ILE A 122 1.26 -13.48 1.82
C ILE A 122 1.39 -11.95 1.92
N PRO A 123 1.31 -11.38 3.12
CA PRO A 123 1.53 -9.95 3.31
C PRO A 123 3.02 -9.67 3.09
N VAL A 124 3.35 -8.89 2.06
CA VAL A 124 4.68 -8.28 1.93
C VAL A 124 4.62 -6.90 2.57
N THR A 125 4.94 -6.86 3.85
CA THR A 125 5.28 -5.59 4.50
C THR A 125 6.71 -5.23 4.10
N PRO A 126 6.94 -4.08 3.45
CA PRO A 126 8.31 -3.63 3.25
C PRO A 126 8.94 -3.38 4.62
N GLU A 127 10.04 -4.09 4.89
CA GLU A 127 10.82 -4.13 6.13
C GLU A 127 10.75 -2.85 6.98
N GLY A 128 10.43 -3.00 8.27
CA GLY A 128 10.64 -1.94 9.28
C GLY A 128 9.54 -1.75 10.33
N ALA A 129 8.39 -2.42 10.26
CA ALA A 129 7.28 -2.19 11.19
C ALA A 129 7.27 -3.11 12.43
N GLY A 130 8.43 -3.52 12.92
CA GLY A 130 8.49 -4.50 14.01
C GLY A 130 9.82 -4.55 14.74
N GLU A 131 10.22 -3.42 15.35
CA GLU A 131 10.93 -3.40 16.63
C GLU A 131 10.44 -2.25 17.50
#